data_AF-A0A537K581-F1
#
_entry.id   AF-A0A537K581-F1
#
_cell.length_a   1.000
_cell.length_b   1.000
_cell.length_c   1.000
_cell.angle_alpha   90.00
_cell.angle_beta   90.00
_cell.angle_gamma   90.00
#
_symmetry.space_group_name_H-M   'P 1'
#
loop_
_entity.id
_entity.type
_entity.pdbx_description
1 polymer ?
#
loop_
_entity_poly.entity_id
_entity_poly.type
_entity_poly.pdbx_seq_one_letter_code
_entity_poly.pdbx_strand_id
1 'polypeptide(L)'
;MSKKIKVGVVSYLNTRPLVYGLKLSPIANEIELIEETPARLADLLMRDQIDVGLIPIAVIPRLKEFFIVSEYCIGTETEVASVCLFSEVPLTQIQK
;
A
#
# COMPACT_ATOMS: atom_id res chain seq x y z
N MET A 1 5.47 20.16 -20.50
CA MET A 1 5.64 18.76 -20.02
C MET A 1 4.41 18.41 -19.22
N SER A 2 3.79 17.25 -19.44
CA SER A 2 2.66 16.82 -18.60
C SER A 2 3.15 16.61 -17.16
N LYS A 3 2.30 16.93 -16.19
CA LYS A 3 2.59 16.68 -14.77
C LYS A 3 2.65 15.17 -14.55
N LYS A 4 3.75 14.66 -13.97
CA LYS A 4 3.88 13.26 -13.60
C LYS A 4 2.83 12.88 -12.54
N ILE A 5 2.34 11.64 -12.58
CA ILE A 5 1.40 11.11 -11.59
C ILE A 5 2.18 10.69 -10.35
N LYS A 6 1.79 11.19 -9.17
CA LYS A 6 2.40 10.84 -7.89
C LYS A 6 1.84 9.52 -7.38
N VAL A 7 2.67 8.48 -7.40
CA VAL A 7 2.28 7.11 -7.06
C VAL A 7 2.95 6.71 -5.74
N GLY A 8 2.15 6.58 -4.70
CA GLY A 8 2.56 6.10 -3.39
C GLY A 8 2.60 4.57 -3.34
N VAL A 9 3.73 3.99 -2.93
CA VAL A 9 3.89 2.54 -2.80
C VAL A 9 4.54 2.18 -1.47
N VAL A 10 4.04 1.10 -0.86
CA VAL A 10 4.63 0.59 0.38
C VAL A 10 5.99 -0.03 0.07
N SER A 11 7.02 0.29 0.84
CA SER A 11 8.37 -0.30 0.69
C SER A 11 8.53 -1.58 1.52
N TYR A 12 7.68 -2.58 1.27
CA TYR A 12 7.75 -3.92 1.90
C TYR A 12 8.21 -4.98 0.90
N LEU A 13 8.67 -6.14 1.41
CA LEU A 13 9.20 -7.19 0.56
C LEU A 13 8.18 -7.71 -0.46
N ASN A 14 6.91 -7.80 -0.06
CA ASN A 14 5.80 -8.29 -0.89
C ASN A 14 5.43 -7.36 -2.05
N THR A 15 5.81 -6.08 -2.02
CA THR A 15 5.55 -5.12 -3.11
C THR A 15 6.73 -4.99 -4.07
N ARG A 16 7.89 -5.58 -3.76
CA ARG A 16 9.12 -5.42 -4.56
C ARG A 16 8.95 -5.76 -6.04
N PRO A 17 8.25 -6.84 -6.45
CA PRO A 17 8.07 -7.12 -7.88
C PRO A 17 7.32 -6.00 -8.61
N LEU A 18 6.26 -5.46 -7.99
CA LEU A 18 5.49 -4.35 -8.52
C LEU A 18 6.35 -3.08 -8.62
N VAL A 19 7.02 -2.71 -7.53
CA VAL A 19 7.88 -1.51 -7.46
C VAL A 19 9.01 -1.59 -8.49
N TYR A 20 9.59 -2.78 -8.70
CA TYR A 20 10.59 -2.99 -9.74
C TYR A 20 10.02 -2.70 -11.13
N GLY A 21 8.84 -3.23 -11.46
CA GLY A 21 8.18 -2.96 -12.74
C GLY A 21 7.88 -1.48 -12.96
N LEU A 22 7.42 -0.76 -11.92
CA LEU A 22 7.13 0.68 -11.99
C LEU A 22 8.38 1.56 -12.21
N LYS A 23 9.56 1.06 -11.85
CA LYS A 23 10.85 1.74 -12.08
C LYS A 23 11.38 1.55 -13.51
N LEU A 24 10.73 0.73 -14.33
CA LEU A 24 11.12 0.51 -15.72
C LEU A 24 10.37 1.46 -16.66
N SER A 25 11.00 1.78 -17.79
CA SER A 25 10.35 2.50 -18.89
C SER A 25 9.31 1.61 -19.59
N PRO A 26 8.22 2.19 -20.13
CA PRO A 26 7.95 3.63 -20.23
C PRO A 26 7.36 4.25 -18.95
N ILE A 27 6.81 3.44 -18.03
CA ILE A 27 6.08 3.89 -16.85
C ILE A 27 6.88 4.88 -15.98
N ALA A 28 8.16 4.60 -15.74
CA ALA A 28 9.03 5.47 -14.95
C ALA A 28 9.12 6.93 -15.45
N ASN A 29 8.82 7.17 -16.74
CA ASN A 29 8.81 8.51 -17.32
C ASN A 29 7.52 9.27 -17.03
N GLU A 30 6.44 8.56 -16.70
CA GLU A 30 5.09 9.10 -16.50
C GLU A 30 4.75 9.34 -15.03
N ILE A 31 5.48 8.68 -14.11
CA ILE A 31 5.18 8.70 -12.67
C ILE A 31 6.32 9.28 -11.82
N GLU A 32 5.94 9.81 -10.66
CA GLU A 32 6.81 10.10 -9.52
C GLU A 32 6.51 9.06 -8.43
N LEU A 33 7.45 8.13 -8.19
CA LEU A 33 7.30 7.09 -7.17
C LEU A 33 7.66 7.63 -5.78
N ILE A 34 6.75 7.45 -4.82
CA ILE A 34 6.92 7.84 -3.42
C ILE A 34 6.85 6.58 -2.57
N GLU A 35 7.99 6.17 -2.03
CA GLU A 35 8.13 4.98 -1.18
C GLU A 35 8.04 5.36 0.29
N GLU A 36 6.98 4.92 0.96
CA GLU A 36 6.69 5.30 2.36
C GLU A 36 6.00 4.17 3.12
N THR A 37 5.85 4.35 4.44
CA THR A 37 5.07 3.41 5.28
C THR A 37 3.57 3.45 4.95
N PRO A 38 2.80 2.38 5.21
CA PRO A 38 1.37 2.36 4.89
C PRO A 38 0.56 3.47 5.57
N ALA A 39 0.87 3.80 6.83
CA ALA A 39 0.22 4.88 7.56
C ALA A 39 0.54 6.25 6.92
N ARG A 40 1.80 6.48 6.53
CA ARG A 40 2.21 7.73 5.90
C ARG A 40 1.56 7.90 4.52
N LEU A 41 1.47 6.83 3.73
CA LEU A 41 0.80 6.86 2.42
C LEU A 41 -0.70 7.16 2.54
N ALA A 42 -1.36 6.60 3.55
CA ALA A 42 -2.76 6.93 3.85
C ALA A 42 -2.93 8.43 4.12
N ASP A 43 -2.07 9.01 4.96
CA ASP A 43 -2.09 10.45 5.25
C ASP A 43 -1.79 11.32 4.02
N LEU A 44 -0.85 10.88 3.17
CA LEU A 44 -0.51 11.60 1.93
C LEU A 44 -1.69 11.59 0.95
N LEU A 45 -2.39 10.46 0.82
CA LEU A 45 -3.56 10.34 -0.05
C LEU A 45 -4.71 11.21 0.49
N MET A 46 -4.99 11.17 1.78
CA MET A 46 -6.04 11.97 2.43
C MET A 46 -5.81 13.49 2.34
N ARG A 47 -4.57 13.91 2.08
CA ARG A 47 -4.17 15.32 1.95
C ARG A 47 -3.87 15.74 0.52
N ASP A 48 -4.26 14.93 -0.48
CA ASP A 48 -4.02 15.16 -1.92
C ASP A 48 -2.54 15.39 -2.27
N GLN A 49 -1.62 14.78 -1.51
CA GLN A 49 -0.18 14.88 -1.75
C GLN A 49 0.34 13.79 -2.69
N ILE A 50 -0.42 12.71 -2.86
CA ILE A 50 -0.25 11.67 -3.88
C ILE A 50 -1.55 11.48 -4.65
N ASP A 51 -1.45 11.09 -5.92
CA ASP A 51 -2.61 10.93 -6.80
C ASP A 51 -3.16 9.50 -6.75
N VAL A 52 -2.28 8.51 -6.57
CA VAL A 52 -2.60 7.08 -6.45
C VAL A 52 -1.77 6.46 -5.34
N GLY A 53 -2.33 5.54 -4.56
CA GLY A 53 -1.62 4.89 -3.45
C GLY A 53 -1.93 3.41 -3.33
N LEU A 54 -0.89 2.59 -3.16
CA LEU A 54 -1.02 1.24 -2.62
C LEU A 54 -1.10 1.36 -1.09
N ILE A 55 -2.33 1.34 -0.56
CA ILE A 55 -2.63 1.59 0.86
C ILE A 55 -3.38 0.42 1.51
N PRO A 56 -3.36 0.29 2.85
CA PRO A 56 -4.16 -0.71 3.55
C PRO A 56 -5.66 -0.49 3.34
N ILE A 57 -6.41 -1.58 3.15
CA ILE A 57 -7.87 -1.53 2.97
C ILE A 57 -8.60 -0.87 4.15
N ALA A 58 -8.02 -0.94 5.36
CA ALA A 58 -8.55 -0.30 6.57
C ALA A 58 -8.62 1.24 6.49
N VAL A 59 -7.96 1.85 5.50
CA VAL A 59 -8.01 3.30 5.25
C VAL A 59 -9.26 3.71 4.50
N ILE A 60 -9.86 2.83 3.68
CA ILE A 60 -10.99 3.16 2.81
C ILE A 60 -12.15 3.85 3.55
N PRO A 61 -12.62 3.36 4.73
CA PRO A 61 -13.72 4.00 5.44
C PRO A 61 -13.42 5.43 5.92
N ARG A 62 -12.15 5.85 5.91
CA ARG A 62 -11.70 7.19 6.33
C ARG A 62 -11.62 8.17 5.15
N LEU A 63 -11.68 7.69 3.91
CA LEU A 63 -11.63 8.52 2.71
C LEU A 63 -13.02 9.11 2.45
N LYS A 64 -13.08 10.43 2.17
CA LYS A 64 -14.34 11.10 1.80
C LYS A 64 -14.88 10.56 0.48
N GLU A 65 -13.99 10.30 -0.46
CA GLU A 65 -14.23 9.76 -1.79
C GLU A 65 -13.01 8.93 -2.18
N PHE A 66 -13.22 7.81 -2.87
CA PHE A 66 -12.14 6.96 -3.35
C PHE A 66 -12.55 6.20 -4.60
N PHE A 67 -11.54 5.81 -5.38
CA PHE A 67 -11.71 4.97 -6.55
C PHE A 67 -10.70 3.83 -6.50
N ILE A 68 -11.18 2.60 -6.72
CA ILE A 68 -10.29 1.47 -6.95
C ILE A 68 -9.96 1.47 -8.45
N VAL A 69 -8.70 1.72 -8.78
CA VAL A 69 -8.23 1.93 -10.17
C VAL A 69 -7.74 0.66 -10.85
N SER A 70 -7.78 -0.48 -10.17
CA SER A 70 -7.27 -1.76 -10.67
C SER A 70 -7.95 -2.95 -9.98
N GLU A 71 -8.05 -4.07 -10.69
CA GLU A 71 -8.47 -5.37 -10.12
C GLU A 71 -7.34 -6.09 -9.37
N TYR A 72 -6.14 -5.50 -9.30
CA TYR A 72 -4.98 -6.07 -8.63
C TYR A 72 -4.74 -5.46 -7.25
N CYS A 73 -4.34 -6.29 -6.29
CA CYS A 73 -3.95 -5.87 -4.95
C CYS A 73 -2.82 -6.75 -4.39
N ILE A 74 -2.29 -6.39 -3.22
CA ILE A 74 -1.44 -7.27 -2.43
C ILE A 74 -2.33 -8.04 -1.47
N GLY A 75 -2.49 -9.33 -1.71
CA GLY A 75 -3.35 -10.21 -0.93
C GLY A 75 -2.89 -11.67 -1.00
N THR A 76 -3.58 -12.51 -0.23
CA THR A 76 -3.44 -13.97 -0.23
C THR A 76 -4.83 -14.57 -0.03
N GLU A 77 -5.06 -15.77 -0.54
CA GLU A 77 -6.28 -16.55 -0.27
C GLU A 77 -6.16 -17.38 1.01
N THR A 78 -4.93 -17.66 1.44
CA THR A 78 -4.63 -18.56 2.56
C THR A 78 -3.62 -17.91 3.50
N GLU A 79 -2.74 -18.68 4.12
CA GLU A 79 -1.78 -18.18 5.09
C GLU A 79 -0.80 -17.18 4.47
N VAL A 80 -0.31 -16.23 5.29
CA VAL A 80 0.78 -15.32 4.92
C VAL A 80 1.81 -15.31 6.03
N ALA A 81 3.08 -15.42 5.66
CA ALA A 81 4.17 -15.47 6.62
C ALA A 81 4.44 -14.14 7.36
N SER A 82 3.84 -13.04 6.89
CA SER A 82 4.13 -11.69 7.38
C SER A 82 3.06 -11.09 8.30
N VAL A 83 2.01 -11.84 8.63
CA VAL A 83 0.95 -11.41 9.57
C VAL A 83 0.75 -12.51 10.59
N CYS A 84 1.41 -12.37 11.73
CA CYS A 84 1.48 -13.41 12.77
C CYS A 84 1.07 -12.83 14.13
N LEU A 85 0.29 -13.61 14.89
CA LEU A 85 0.03 -13.34 16.31
C LEU A 85 0.93 -14.24 17.14
N PHE A 86 1.84 -13.65 17.91
CA PHE A 86 2.72 -14.37 18.83
C PHE A 86 2.22 -14.19 20.26
N SER A 87 2.20 -15.27 21.04
CA SER A 87 1.77 -15.27 22.44
C SER A 87 2.53 -16.35 23.21
N GLU A 88 2.88 -16.05 24.46
CA GLU A 88 3.49 -17.02 25.39
C GLU A 88 2.45 -17.93 26.07
N VAL A 89 1.16 -17.55 25.98
CA VAL A 89 0.03 -18.33 26.49
C VAL A 89 -0.92 -18.71 25.35
N PRO A 90 -1.73 -19.78 25.50
CA PRO A 90 -2.77 -20.12 24.54
C PRO A 90 -3.69 -18.92 24.24
N LEU A 91 -4.23 -18.86 23.01
CA LEU A 91 -5.08 -17.76 22.53
C LEU A 91 -6.22 -17.41 23.50
N THR A 92 -6.83 -18.43 24.13
CA THR A 92 -7.95 -18.29 25.08
C THR A 92 -7.56 -17.66 26.42
N GLN A 93 -6.26 -17.51 26.69
CA GLN A 93 -5.73 -16.97 27.96
C GLN A 93 -5.10 -15.57 27.79
N ILE A 94 -5.10 -15.00 26.59
CA ILE A 94 -4.60 -13.65 26.35
C ILE A 94 -5.50 -12.64 27.08
N GLN A 95 -4.90 -11.78 27.91
CA GLN A 95 -5.57 -10.71 28.65
C GLN A 95 -5.10 -9.34 28.15
N LYS A 96 -5.92 -8.31 28.40
CA LYS A 96 -5.69 -6.92 27.98
C LYS A 96 -4.79 -6.16 28.94
#